data_AF-A0AAR2LSU5-F1
#
_entry.id   AF-A0AAR2LSU5-F1
#
_cell.length_a   1.000
_cell.length_b   1.000
_cell.length_c   1.000
_cell.angle_alpha   90.00
_cell.angle_beta   90.00
_cell.angle_gamma   90.00
#
_symmetry.space_group_name_H-M   'P 1'
#
loop_
_entity.id
_entity.type
_entity.pdbx_description
1 polymer ?
#
loop_
_entity_poly.entity_id
_entity_poly.type
_entity_poly.pdbx_seq_one_letter_code
_entity_poly.pdbx_strand_id
1 'polypeptide(L)'
;ADYWKSQPRKFCQYCKCWIADNKPSIEFHERGKNHKQNVTAKIDEIKKKSIEKAKKEEKMSKEFAAMEEAAMKAYQEDMKRLQGESVITVVL
;
A
#
# COMPACT_ATOMS: atom_id res chain seq x y z
N ALA A 1 48.59 -11.06 16.42
CA ALA A 1 47.15 -11.25 16.64
C ALA A 1 46.54 -11.59 15.29
N ASP A 2 46.12 -12.85 15.11
CA ASP A 2 45.42 -13.29 13.91
C ASP A 2 44.03 -12.64 13.89
N TYR A 3 43.86 -11.66 13.01
CA TYR A 3 42.63 -10.89 12.89
C TYR A 3 41.60 -11.73 12.12
N TRP A 4 40.68 -12.39 12.84
CA TRP A 4 39.60 -13.12 12.21
C TRP A 4 38.68 -12.15 11.45
N LYS A 5 38.66 -12.26 10.11
CA LYS A 5 37.68 -11.58 9.26
C LYS A 5 36.51 -12.51 9.00
N SER A 6 35.29 -12.03 9.26
CA SER A 6 34.08 -12.76 8.91
C SER A 6 33.98 -12.95 7.39
N GLN A 7 33.57 -14.13 6.94
CA GLN A 7 33.28 -14.36 5.53
C GLN A 7 32.08 -13.52 5.09
N PRO A 8 32.15 -12.87 3.91
CA PRO A 8 31.04 -12.10 3.38
C PRO A 8 29.85 -13.01 3.03
N ARG A 9 28.64 -12.56 3.35
CA ARG A 9 27.38 -13.27 3.11
C ARG A 9 26.36 -12.35 2.43
N LYS A 10 25.63 -12.88 1.46
CA LYS A 10 24.54 -12.22 0.74
C LYS A 10 23.19 -12.71 1.28
N PHE A 11 22.25 -11.81 1.52
CA PHE A 11 20.89 -12.17 1.89
C PHE A 11 19.99 -12.27 0.66
N CYS A 12 19.23 -13.36 0.55
CA CYS A 12 18.19 -13.51 -0.47
C CYS A 12 16.83 -13.08 0.07
N GLN A 13 16.22 -12.06 -0.55
CA GLN A 13 14.94 -11.50 -0.11
C GLN A 13 13.75 -12.44 -0.35
N TYR A 14 13.80 -13.26 -1.39
CA TYR A 14 12.72 -14.19 -1.75
C TYR A 14 12.73 -15.45 -0.87
N CYS A 15 13.91 -16.01 -0.63
CA CYS A 15 14.08 -17.23 0.19
C CYS A 15 14.27 -16.93 1.68
N LYS A 16 14.47 -15.65 2.04
CA LYS A 16 14.73 -15.18 3.42
C LYS A 16 15.89 -15.92 4.10
N CYS A 17 16.97 -16.17 3.36
CA CYS A 17 18.14 -16.88 3.87
C CYS A 17 19.47 -16.18 3.52
N TRP A 18 20.49 -16.45 4.31
CA TRP A 18 21.86 -16.00 4.09
C TRP A 18 22.64 -17.03 3.28
N ILE A 19 23.35 -16.56 2.26
CA ILE A 19 24.14 -17.35 1.31
C ILE A 19 25.58 -16.83 1.37
N ALA A 20 26.56 -17.68 1.07
CA ALA A 20 27.94 -17.24 0.94
C ALA A 20 28.06 -16.26 -0.25
N ASP A 21 28.83 -15.17 -0.07
CA ASP A 21 29.03 -14.15 -1.09
C ASP A 21 30.09 -14.58 -2.12
N ASN A 22 29.85 -15.71 -2.77
CA ASN A 22 30.65 -16.19 -3.89
C ASN A 22 29.74 -16.51 -5.09
N LYS A 23 30.25 -16.24 -6.31
CA LYS A 23 29.51 -16.39 -7.56
C LYS A 23 28.84 -17.77 -7.70
N PRO A 24 29.55 -18.91 -7.49
CA PRO A 24 28.94 -20.22 -7.65
C PRO A 24 27.78 -20.50 -6.68
N SER A 25 27.92 -20.08 -5.42
CA SER A 25 26.88 -20.29 -4.40
C SER A 25 25.62 -19.46 -4.70
N ILE A 26 25.80 -18.22 -5.19
CA ILE A 26 24.70 -17.35 -5.59
C ILE A 26 23.98 -17.93 -6.81
N GLU A 27 24.71 -18.33 -7.85
CA GLU A 27 24.12 -18.91 -9.05
C GLU A 27 23.37 -20.22 -8.77
N PHE A 28 23.91 -21.08 -7.91
CA PHE A 28 23.22 -22.31 -7.51
C PHE A 28 21.92 -22.00 -6.76
N HIS A 29 21.95 -21.02 -5.85
CA HIS A 29 20.76 -20.59 -5.13
C HIS A 29 19.69 -20.02 -6.08
N GLU A 30 20.07 -19.11 -6.98
CA GLU A 30 19.13 -18.46 -7.92
C GLU A 30 18.56 -19.45 -8.94
N ARG A 31 19.34 -20.47 -9.34
CA ARG A 31 18.86 -21.56 -10.21
C ARG A 31 17.98 -22.58 -9.48
N GLY A 32 18.03 -22.62 -8.15
CA GLY A 32 17.27 -23.55 -7.31
C GLY A 32 15.76 -23.45 -7.51
N LYS A 33 15.07 -24.60 -7.47
CA LYS A 33 13.62 -24.70 -7.69
C LYS A 33 12.82 -23.83 -6.70
N ASN A 34 13.18 -23.88 -5.41
CA ASN A 34 12.51 -23.10 -4.37
C ASN A 34 12.65 -21.59 -4.60
N HIS A 35 13.83 -21.12 -5.02
CA HIS A 35 14.05 -19.71 -5.32
C HIS A 35 13.13 -19.24 -6.46
N LYS A 36 13.14 -19.97 -7.58
CA LYS A 36 12.28 -19.65 -8.73
C LYS A 36 10.79 -19.64 -8.37
N GLN A 37 10.34 -20.63 -7.58
CA GLN A 37 8.95 -20.70 -7.12
C GLN A 37 8.58 -19.52 -6.23
N ASN A 38 9.46 -19.14 -5.28
CA ASN A 38 9.22 -18.00 -4.40
C ASN A 38 9.18 -16.67 -5.19
N VAL A 39 10.05 -16.53 -6.19
CA VAL A 39 10.05 -15.35 -7.09
C VAL A 39 8.73 -15.29 -7.87
N THR A 40 8.31 -16.38 -8.53
CA THR A 40 7.06 -16.41 -9.29
C THR A 40 5.85 -16.15 -8.39
N ALA A 41 5.77 -16.79 -7.22
CA ALA A 41 4.70 -16.55 -6.26
C ALA A 41 4.66 -15.08 -5.81
N LYS A 42 5.83 -14.46 -5.61
CA LYS A 42 5.90 -13.05 -5.23
C LYS A 42 5.45 -12.13 -6.36
N ILE A 43 5.81 -12.43 -7.61
CA ILE A 43 5.34 -11.69 -8.79
C ILE A 43 3.81 -11.77 -8.88
N ASP A 44 3.22 -12.94 -8.68
CA ASP A 44 1.77 -13.12 -8.75
C ASP A 44 1.05 -12.43 -7.59
N GLU A 45 1.62 -12.45 -6.38
CA GLU A 45 1.13 -11.69 -5.23
C GLU A 45 1.11 -10.18 -5.54
N ILE A 46 2.20 -9.65 -6.11
CA ILE A 46 2.31 -8.23 -6.47
C ILE A 46 1.25 -7.84 -7.51
N LYS A 47 1.06 -8.66 -8.55
CA LYS A 47 0.04 -8.42 -9.59
C LYS A 47 -1.38 -8.43 -9.02
N LYS A 48 -1.71 -9.37 -8.14
CA LYS A 48 -3.01 -9.41 -7.48
C LYS A 48 -3.23 -8.17 -6.61
N LYS A 49 -2.22 -7.84 -5.80
CA LYS A 49 -2.26 -6.67 -4.91
C LYS A 49 -2.40 -5.35 -5.68
N SER A 50 -1.80 -5.22 -6.86
CA SER A 50 -1.96 -4.02 -7.68
C SER A 50 -3.39 -3.86 -8.21
N ILE A 51 -4.02 -4.96 -8.65
CA ILE A 51 -5.41 -4.94 -9.12
C ILE A 51 -6.37 -4.62 -7.97
N GLU A 52 -6.17 -5.25 -6.82
CA GLU A 52 -6.97 -4.98 -5.62
C GLU A 52 -6.80 -3.54 -5.13
N LYS A 53 -5.57 -3.01 -5.18
CA LYS A 53 -5.30 -1.61 -4.83
C LYS A 53 -6.05 -0.66 -5.76
N ALA A 54 -6.00 -0.87 -7.08
CA ALA A 54 -6.73 -0.04 -8.03
C ALA A 54 -8.25 -0.06 -7.78
N LYS A 55 -8.83 -1.25 -7.56
CA LYS A 55 -10.25 -1.39 -7.21
C LYS A 55 -10.60 -0.71 -5.88
N LYS A 56 -9.73 -0.82 -4.87
CA LYS A 56 -9.93 -0.19 -3.57
C LYS A 56 -9.86 1.33 -3.67
N GLU A 57 -8.93 1.86 -4.47
CA GLU A 57 -8.77 3.29 -4.73
C GLU A 57 -9.99 3.86 -5.47
N GLU A 58 -10.53 3.15 -6.45
CA GLU A 58 -11.77 3.54 -7.15
C GLU A 58 -12.99 3.54 -6.21
N LYS A 59 -13.11 2.55 -5.32
CA LYS A 59 -14.18 2.53 -4.32
C LYS A 59 -14.04 3.67 -3.31
N MET A 60 -12.83 3.86 -2.80
CA MET A 60 -12.52 4.93 -1.85
C MET A 60 -12.81 6.31 -2.46
N SER A 61 -12.46 6.55 -3.72
CA SER A 61 -12.73 7.85 -4.36
C SER A 61 -14.23 8.12 -4.52
N LYS A 62 -15.02 7.10 -4.87
CA LYS A 62 -16.49 7.23 -4.94
C LYS A 62 -17.12 7.48 -3.57
N GLU A 63 -16.67 6.74 -2.54
CA GLU A 63 -17.12 6.93 -1.17
C GLU A 63 -16.77 8.32 -0.64
N PHE A 64 -15.58 8.82 -0.97
CA PHE A 64 -15.14 10.15 -0.58
C PHE A 64 -15.96 11.24 -1.28
N ALA A 65 -16.20 11.12 -2.59
CA ALA A 65 -17.03 12.07 -3.33
C ALA A 65 -18.47 12.13 -2.78
N ALA A 66 -19.08 10.98 -2.46
CA ALA A 66 -20.43 10.95 -1.88
C ALA A 66 -20.46 11.58 -0.47
N MET A 67 -19.41 11.38 0.32
CA MET A 67 -19.26 11.98 1.64
C MET A 67 -19.12 13.51 1.55
N GLU A 68 -18.30 14.01 0.62
CA GLU A 68 -18.12 15.44 0.38
C GLU A 68 -19.42 16.10 -0.11
N GLU A 69 -20.17 15.45 -1.01
CA GLU A 69 -21.46 15.95 -1.48
C GLU A 69 -22.49 16.03 -0.33
N ALA A 70 -22.58 14.98 0.48
CA ALA A 70 -23.48 14.97 1.64
C ALA A 70 -23.11 16.07 2.65
N ALA A 71 -21.82 16.25 2.93
CA ALA A 71 -21.32 17.30 3.81
C ALA A 71 -21.64 18.71 3.26
N MET A 72 -21.41 18.93 1.96
CA MET A 72 -21.72 20.19 1.29
C MET A 72 -23.23 20.49 1.32
N LYS A 73 -24.07 19.48 1.07
CA LYS A 73 -25.52 19.65 1.12
C LYS A 73 -26.01 19.99 2.53
N ALA A 74 -25.54 19.28 3.55
CA ALA A 74 -25.88 19.57 4.94
C ALA A 74 -25.42 20.98 5.34
N TYR A 75 -24.23 21.39 4.91
CA TYR A 75 -23.72 22.74 5.12
C TYR A 75 -24.60 23.81 4.47
N GLN A 76 -25.02 23.60 3.21
CA GLN A 76 -25.90 24.52 2.51
C GLN A 76 -27.29 24.62 3.16
N GLU A 77 -27.85 23.50 3.63
CA GLU A 77 -29.11 23.47 4.36
C GLU A 77 -29.01 24.24 5.69
N ASP A 78 -27.91 24.06 6.42
CA ASP A 78 -27.64 24.79 7.66
C ASP A 78 -27.51 26.31 7.43
N MET A 79 -26.79 26.72 6.38
CA MET A 79 -26.68 28.12 5.97
C MET A 79 -28.04 28.73 5.64
N LYS A 80 -28.90 28.02 4.90
CA LYS A 80 -30.26 28.50 4.59
C LYS A 80 -31.12 28.62 5.84
N ARG A 81 -31.02 27.66 6.78
CA ARG A 81 -31.73 27.72 8.06
C ARG A 81 -31.31 28.93 8.88
N LEU A 82 -30.00 29.15 9.01
CA LEU A 82 -29.45 30.30 9.73
C LEU A 82 -29.88 31.64 9.11
N GLN A 83 -29.92 31.73 7.78
CA GLN A 83 -30.48 32.89 7.08
C GLN A 83 -31.97 33.09 7.40
N GLY A 84 -32.76 32.01 7.42
CA GLY A 84 -34.18 32.07 7.79
C GLY A 84 -34.41 32.49 9.25
N GLU A 85 -33.65 31.95 10.20
CA GLU A 85 -33.70 32.35 11.62
C GLU A 85 -33.29 33.81 11.80
N SER A 86 -32.28 34.30 11.07
CA SER A 86 -31.88 35.71 11.13
C SER A 86 -32.99 36.66 10.64
N VAL A 87 -33.74 36.27 9.60
CA VAL A 87 -34.88 37.07 9.09
C VAL A 87 -36.06 37.03 10.07
N ILE A 88 -36.36 35.89 10.69
CA ILE A 88 -37.44 35.78 11.68
C ILE A 88 -37.14 36.62 12.92
N THR A 89 -35.87 36.67 13.37
CA THR A 89 -35.48 37.42 14.58
C THR A 89 -35.51 38.94 14.37
N VAL A 90 -35.38 39.42 13.13
CA VAL A 90 -35.42 40.86 12.81
C VAL A 90 -36.84 41.36 12.52
N VAL A 91 -37.79 40.46 12.27
CA VAL A 91 -39.18 40.79 11.89
C VAL A 91 -40.19 40.60 13.04
N LEU A 92 -39.76 40.05 14.18
CA LEU A 92 -40.50 40.02 15.47
C LEU A 92 -40.16 41.25 16.32
#